data_AF-A0A8J6R861-F1
#
_entry.id   AF-A0A8J6R861-F1
#
_cell.length_a   1.000
_cell.length_b   1.000
_cell.length_c   1.000
_cell.angle_alpha   90.00
_cell.angle_beta   90.00
_cell.angle_gamma   90.00
#
_symmetry.space_group_name_H-M   'P 1'
#
loop_
_entity.id
_entity.type
_entity.pdbx_description
1 polymer ?
#
loop_
_entity_poly.entity_id
_entity_poly.type
_entity_poly.pdbx_seq_one_letter_code
_entity_poly.pdbx_strand_id
1 'polypeptide(L)'
;MASASPKHTAASLKEQFKTFTDAKQHFRLKARSWQALADKLNAPSVDDLKTQLATLEAQVAKLESENKQLRAHAATGAGFDEVGFWLLDRNFERAKFEDFGISEAATEMESQAQAEYKRLAQKYHPDNGGLDEQMQNLNRLRNQMLSIVKLNGGVGI
;
A
#
# COMPACT_ATOMS: atom_id res chain seq x y z
N MET A 1 7.00 35.67 -43.63
CA MET A 1 7.01 34.65 -44.70
C MET A 1 7.71 33.41 -44.16
N ALA A 2 6.99 32.30 -44.00
CA ALA A 2 7.60 31.05 -43.54
C ALA A 2 8.40 30.42 -44.70
N SER A 3 9.72 30.30 -44.55
CA SER A 3 10.54 29.61 -45.55
C SER A 3 10.17 28.12 -45.57
N ALA A 4 9.76 27.61 -46.73
CA ALA A 4 9.51 26.18 -46.92
C ALA A 4 10.76 25.37 -46.55
N SER A 5 10.61 24.35 -45.72
CA SER A 5 11.73 23.45 -45.38
C SER A 5 12.29 22.82 -46.66
N PRO A 6 13.62 22.84 -46.88
CA PRO A 6 14.21 22.27 -48.08
C PRO A 6 13.91 20.77 -48.16
N LYS A 7 13.33 20.34 -49.28
CA LYS A 7 13.07 18.91 -49.53
C LYS A 7 14.41 18.16 -49.51
N HIS A 8 14.54 17.18 -48.63
CA HIS A 8 15.71 16.29 -48.60
C HIS A 8 15.69 15.37 -49.82
N THR A 9 16.31 15.84 -50.91
CA THR A 9 16.50 15.05 -52.13
C THR A 9 17.81 14.29 -52.06
N ALA A 10 17.93 13.18 -52.80
CA ALA A 10 19.17 12.42 -52.89
C ALA A 10 20.36 13.28 -53.36
N ALA A 11 20.11 14.25 -54.25
CA ALA A 11 21.13 15.20 -54.70
C ALA A 11 21.62 16.10 -53.55
N SER A 12 20.69 16.69 -52.77
CA SER A 12 21.05 17.51 -51.61
C SER A 12 21.78 16.75 -50.50
N LEU A 13 21.46 15.46 -50.32
CA LEU A 13 22.13 14.62 -49.32
C LEU A 13 23.55 14.26 -49.74
N LYS A 14 23.81 14.06 -51.04
CA LYS A 14 25.15 13.84 -51.59
C LYS A 14 26.02 15.10 -51.52
N GLU A 15 25.41 16.27 -51.65
CA GLU A 15 26.10 17.55 -51.49
C GLU A 15 26.45 17.81 -50.01
N GLN A 16 25.56 17.44 -49.09
CA GLN A 16 25.76 17.61 -47.64
C GLN A 16 26.73 16.58 -47.03
N PHE A 17 26.73 15.34 -47.53
CA PHE A 17 27.54 14.27 -46.97
C PHE A 17 28.37 13.61 -48.06
N LYS A 18 29.69 13.82 -47.99
CA LYS A 18 30.66 13.26 -48.93
C LYS A 18 30.83 11.75 -48.76
N THR A 19 30.66 11.25 -47.54
CA THR A 19 30.69 9.81 -47.25
C THR A 19 29.47 9.36 -46.45
N PHE A 20 29.14 8.07 -46.55
CA PHE A 20 28.10 7.46 -45.72
C PHE A 20 28.44 7.54 -44.22
N THR A 21 29.73 7.49 -43.88
CA THR A 21 30.20 7.63 -42.50
C THR A 21 29.84 9.00 -41.93
N ASP A 22 30.05 10.07 -42.71
CA ASP A 22 29.72 11.45 -42.30
C ASP A 22 28.21 11.61 -42.09
N ALA A 23 27.41 11.08 -43.03
CA ALA A 23 25.95 11.07 -42.90
C ALA A 23 25.52 10.33 -41.63
N LYS A 24 26.07 9.13 -41.38
CA LYS A 24 25.76 8.31 -40.20
C LYS A 24 26.09 9.03 -38.91
N GLN A 25 27.25 9.70 -38.82
CA GLN A 25 27.62 10.47 -37.63
C GLN A 25 26.67 11.64 -37.39
N HIS A 26 26.36 12.41 -38.44
CA HIS A 26 25.44 13.54 -38.34
C HIS A 26 24.04 13.12 -37.88
N PHE A 27 23.47 12.05 -38.45
CA PHE A 27 22.17 11.55 -38.01
C PHE A 27 22.21 10.95 -36.61
N ARG A 28 23.32 10.32 -36.22
CA ARG A 28 23.51 9.84 -34.84
C ARG A 28 23.52 10.98 -33.84
N LEU A 29 24.18 12.10 -34.15
CA LEU A 29 24.14 13.29 -33.31
C LEU A 29 22.71 13.83 -33.18
N LYS A 30 21.99 13.97 -34.30
CA LYS A 30 20.59 14.40 -34.26
C LYS A 30 19.73 13.45 -33.43
N ALA A 31 19.81 12.15 -33.66
CA ALA A 31 19.05 11.15 -32.90
C ALA A 31 19.31 11.25 -31.39
N ARG A 32 20.56 11.48 -30.98
CA ARG A 32 20.92 11.73 -29.57
C ARG A 32 20.31 13.02 -29.04
N SER A 33 20.30 14.10 -29.83
CA SER A 33 19.65 15.36 -29.44
C SER A 33 18.14 15.20 -29.26
N TRP A 34 17.48 14.44 -30.14
CA TRP A 34 16.06 14.12 -30.02
C TRP A 34 15.78 13.27 -28.77
N GLN A 35 16.61 12.27 -28.50
CA GLN A 35 16.50 11.47 -27.28
C GLN A 35 16.63 12.36 -26.03
N ALA A 36 17.65 13.20 -25.96
CA ALA A 36 17.86 14.09 -24.83
C ALA A 36 16.72 15.11 -24.63
N LEU A 37 16.07 15.53 -25.72
CA LEU A 37 14.88 16.37 -25.64
C LEU A 37 13.67 15.59 -25.10
N ALA A 38 13.45 14.39 -25.61
CA ALA A 38 12.38 13.51 -25.14
C ALA A 38 12.55 13.20 -23.64
N ASP A 39 13.76 12.88 -23.20
CA ASP A 39 14.07 12.61 -21.80
C ASP A 39 13.76 13.82 -20.90
N LYS A 40 14.04 15.05 -21.38
CA LYS A 40 13.70 16.28 -20.64
C LYS A 40 12.20 16.55 -20.60
N LEU A 41 11.49 16.30 -21.71
CA LEU A 41 10.05 16.50 -21.77
C LEU A 41 9.28 15.46 -20.95
N ASN A 42 9.85 14.26 -20.82
CA ASN A 42 9.32 13.17 -20.01
C ASN A 42 9.84 13.18 -18.57
N ALA A 43 10.72 14.13 -18.21
CA ALA A 43 11.19 14.24 -16.84
C ALA A 43 10.00 14.59 -15.94
N PRO A 44 9.91 14.01 -14.73
CA PRO A 44 8.88 14.36 -13.77
C PRO A 44 8.87 15.87 -13.53
N SER A 45 7.68 16.47 -13.52
CA SER A 45 7.57 17.88 -13.19
C SER A 45 7.95 18.11 -11.72
N VAL A 46 8.25 19.36 -11.38
CA VAL A 46 8.49 19.74 -9.98
C VAL A 46 7.30 19.39 -9.10
N ASP A 47 6.08 19.46 -9.62
CA ASP A 47 4.86 19.15 -8.87
C ASP A 47 4.64 17.64 -8.73
N ASP A 48 5.05 16.83 -9.71
CA ASP A 48 5.09 15.37 -9.58
C ASP A 48 6.07 14.96 -8.47
N LEU A 49 7.24 15.58 -8.44
CA LEU A 49 8.26 15.33 -7.42
C LEU A 49 7.79 15.74 -6.02
N LYS A 50 7.10 16.89 -5.89
CA LYS A 50 6.48 17.30 -4.61
C LYS A 50 5.43 16.30 -4.13
N THR A 51 4.61 15.78 -5.05
CA THR A 51 3.58 14.79 -4.73
C THR A 51 4.20 13.48 -4.26
N GLN A 52 5.25 13.03 -4.94
CA GLN A 52 6.03 11.85 -4.54
C GLN A 52 6.69 12.06 -3.17
N LEU A 53 7.28 13.23 -2.93
CA LEU A 53 7.90 13.58 -1.67
C LEU A 53 6.88 13.55 -0.52
N ALA A 54 5.73 14.22 -0.68
CA ALA A 54 4.67 14.21 0.32
C ALA A 54 4.16 12.78 0.62
N THR A 55 4.08 11.93 -0.41
CA THR A 55 3.69 10.53 -0.26
C THR A 55 4.73 9.73 0.53
N LEU A 56 6.03 9.96 0.26
CA LEU A 56 7.13 9.34 0.98
C LEU A 56 7.18 9.80 2.44
N GLU A 57 7.02 11.10 2.70
CA GLU A 57 6.97 11.67 4.04
C GLU A 57 5.83 11.07 4.87
N ALA A 58 4.64 10.90 4.27
CA ALA A 58 3.52 10.24 4.93
C ALA A 58 3.81 8.77 5.27
N GLN A 59 4.49 8.04 4.37
CA GLN A 59 4.89 6.64 4.63
C GLN A 59 5.93 6.55 5.74
N VAL A 60 6.92 7.45 5.76
CA VAL A 60 7.94 7.51 6.82
C VAL A 60 7.28 7.77 8.18
N ALA A 61 6.40 8.77 8.27
CA ALA A 61 5.69 9.07 9.51
C ALA A 61 4.87 7.88 10.02
N LYS A 62 4.24 7.12 9.12
CA LYS A 62 3.51 5.90 9.45
C LYS A 62 4.44 4.82 10.02
N LEU A 63 5.53 4.52 9.32
CA LEU A 63 6.51 3.50 9.75
C LEU A 63 7.20 3.86 11.06
N GLU A 64 7.44 5.15 11.32
CA GLU A 64 7.98 5.62 12.59
C GLU A 64 6.99 5.40 13.75
N SER A 65 5.70 5.67 13.52
CA SER A 65 4.65 5.40 14.51
C SER A 65 4.55 3.90 14.83
N GLU A 66 4.52 3.05 13.81
CA GLU A 66 4.49 1.59 13.98
C GLU A 66 5.72 1.08 14.72
N ASN A 67 6.92 1.54 14.36
CA ASN A 67 8.15 1.19 15.08
C ASN A 67 8.13 1.64 16.54
N LYS A 68 7.58 2.83 16.82
CA LYS A 68 7.44 3.33 18.19
C LYS A 68 6.51 2.43 19.01
N GLN A 69 5.40 1.99 18.43
CA GLN A 69 4.48 1.05 19.07
C GLN A 69 5.17 -0.30 19.32
N LEU A 70 5.83 -0.88 18.32
CA LEU A 70 6.56 -2.14 18.45
C LEU A 70 7.65 -2.08 19.54
N ARG A 71 8.39 -0.98 19.60
CA ARG A 71 9.41 -0.76 20.65
C ARG A 71 8.79 -0.60 22.04
N ALA A 72 7.66 0.10 22.16
CA ALA A 72 6.94 0.23 23.42
C ALA A 72 6.42 -1.13 23.92
N HIS A 73 5.86 -1.95 23.01
CA HIS A 73 5.44 -3.31 23.31
C HIS A 73 6.60 -4.23 23.68
N ALA A 74 7.75 -4.13 23.00
CA ALA A 74 8.94 -4.91 23.34
C ALA A 74 9.55 -4.51 24.70
N ALA A 75 9.45 -3.23 25.08
CA ALA A 75 10.01 -2.71 26.32
C ALA A 75 9.20 -3.08 27.58
N THR A 76 7.91 -3.38 27.46
CA THR A 76 7.05 -3.70 28.62
C THR A 76 7.25 -5.12 29.15
N GLY A 77 8.05 -5.97 28.50
CA GLY A 77 8.38 -7.32 28.98
C GLY A 77 7.19 -8.30 29.05
N ALA A 78 5.99 -7.85 28.71
CA ALA A 78 4.85 -8.71 28.42
C ALA A 78 5.15 -9.42 27.11
N GLY A 79 5.04 -10.75 27.08
CA GLY A 79 5.19 -11.52 25.85
C GLY A 79 4.35 -10.94 24.71
N PHE A 80 4.78 -11.17 23.47
CA PHE A 80 4.10 -10.67 22.27
C PHE A 80 2.59 -10.96 22.33
N ASP A 81 1.78 -9.89 22.42
CA ASP A 81 0.32 -10.00 22.45
C ASP A 81 -0.20 -10.12 21.01
N GLU A 82 -0.08 -11.33 20.47
CA GLU A 82 -0.42 -11.68 19.09
C GLU A 82 -1.86 -11.27 18.71
N VAL A 83 -2.83 -11.51 19.60
CA VAL A 83 -4.23 -11.12 19.39
C VAL A 83 -4.36 -9.60 19.29
N GLY A 84 -3.65 -8.86 20.15
CA GLY A 84 -3.65 -7.40 20.13
C GLY A 84 -3.03 -6.84 18.84
N PHE A 85 -2.02 -7.52 18.31
CA PHE A 85 -1.39 -7.20 17.03
C PHE A 85 -2.35 -7.44 15.85
N TRP A 86 -3.03 -8.58 15.80
CA TRP A 86 -4.00 -8.87 14.74
C TRP A 86 -5.20 -7.93 14.75
N LEU A 87 -5.61 -7.45 15.93
CA LEU A 87 -6.66 -6.43 16.05
C LEU A 87 -6.26 -5.05 15.52
N LEU A 88 -5.00 -4.82 15.14
CA LEU A 88 -4.56 -3.61 14.42
C LEU A 88 -4.67 -3.74 12.89
N ASP A 89 -4.84 -4.97 12.36
CA ASP A 89 -5.10 -5.17 10.94
C ASP A 89 -6.52 -4.69 10.61
N ARG A 90 -6.62 -3.55 9.90
CA ARG A 90 -7.90 -2.92 9.55
C ARG A 90 -8.80 -3.80 8.69
N ASN A 91 -8.22 -4.70 7.89
CA ASN A 91 -8.97 -5.47 6.89
C ASN A 91 -8.99 -6.97 7.19
N PHE A 92 -8.29 -7.43 8.22
CA PHE A 92 -8.12 -8.85 8.53
C PHE A 92 -7.72 -9.68 7.30
N GLU A 93 -6.86 -9.13 6.45
CA GLU A 93 -6.45 -9.79 5.19
C GLU A 93 -5.56 -11.01 5.46
N ARG A 94 -4.90 -11.03 6.62
CA ARG A 94 -3.90 -12.04 6.98
C ARG A 94 -4.29 -12.89 8.18
N ALA A 95 -5.20 -12.40 9.01
CA ALA A 95 -5.64 -13.07 10.23
C ALA A 95 -6.86 -13.94 10.00
N LYS A 96 -6.87 -15.12 10.61
CA LYS A 96 -8.02 -16.03 10.71
C LYS A 96 -8.62 -15.99 12.11
N PHE A 97 -9.78 -16.60 12.31
CA PHE A 97 -10.44 -16.62 13.63
C PHE A 97 -9.55 -17.24 14.72
N GLU A 98 -8.79 -18.27 14.36
CA GLU A 98 -7.88 -18.96 15.28
C GLU A 98 -6.78 -18.03 15.80
N ASP A 99 -6.35 -17.04 15.01
CA ASP A 99 -5.31 -16.07 15.37
C ASP A 99 -5.79 -15.09 16.47
N PHE A 100 -7.10 -15.01 16.71
CA PHE A 100 -7.71 -14.27 17.82
C PHE A 100 -8.04 -15.16 19.03
N GLY A 101 -7.73 -16.46 18.95
CA GLY A 101 -8.14 -17.47 19.91
C GLY A 101 -9.64 -17.78 19.86
N ILE A 102 -10.30 -17.56 18.71
CA ILE A 102 -11.71 -17.87 18.51
C ILE A 102 -11.81 -19.34 18.09
N SER A 103 -12.60 -20.12 18.83
CA SER A 103 -12.84 -21.53 18.52
C SER A 103 -13.85 -21.70 17.37
N GLU A 104 -13.83 -22.86 16.71
CA GLU A 104 -14.85 -23.24 15.72
C GLU A 104 -16.27 -23.22 16.31
N ALA A 105 -16.43 -23.59 17.58
CA ALA A 105 -17.71 -23.48 18.27
C ALA A 105 -18.26 -22.04 18.33
N ALA A 106 -17.38 -21.03 18.31
CA ALA A 106 -17.77 -19.62 18.26
C ALA A 106 -18.15 -19.12 16.86
N THR A 107 -17.88 -19.88 15.80
CA THR A 107 -18.40 -19.62 14.44
C THR A 107 -19.67 -20.42 14.15
N GLU A 108 -20.05 -21.35 15.02
CA GLU A 108 -21.26 -22.16 14.92
C GLU A 108 -22.39 -21.70 15.86
N MET A 109 -22.06 -21.19 17.05
CA MET A 109 -23.03 -20.80 18.08
C MET A 109 -22.90 -19.32 18.47
N GLU A 110 -24.03 -18.61 18.51
CA GLU A 110 -24.06 -17.18 18.85
C GLU A 110 -23.63 -16.91 20.30
N SER A 111 -24.02 -17.78 21.23
CA SER A 111 -23.65 -17.64 22.65
C SER A 111 -22.12 -17.69 22.84
N GLN A 112 -21.44 -18.57 22.11
CA GLN A 112 -19.97 -18.70 22.12
C GLN A 112 -19.30 -17.51 21.41
N ALA A 113 -19.82 -17.06 20.27
CA ALA A 113 -19.35 -15.84 19.59
C ALA A 113 -19.39 -14.61 20.51
N GLN A 114 -20.49 -14.46 21.25
CA GLN A 114 -20.65 -13.35 22.20
C GLN A 114 -19.75 -13.49 23.43
N ALA A 115 -19.50 -14.71 23.90
CA ALA A 115 -18.59 -14.96 25.01
C ALA A 115 -17.14 -14.57 24.66
N GLU A 116 -16.65 -15.00 23.50
CA GLU A 116 -15.32 -14.64 23.01
C GLU A 116 -15.19 -13.15 22.74
N TYR A 117 -16.22 -12.53 22.13
CA TYR A 117 -16.25 -11.07 21.98
C TYR A 117 -16.15 -10.35 23.33
N LYS A 118 -16.89 -10.77 24.35
CA LYS A 118 -16.84 -10.15 25.68
C LYS A 118 -15.46 -10.29 26.32
N ARG A 119 -14.83 -11.47 26.21
CA ARG A 119 -13.47 -11.72 26.70
C ARG A 119 -12.47 -10.78 26.05
N LEU A 120 -12.50 -10.66 24.72
CA LEU A 120 -11.63 -9.76 23.96
C LEU A 120 -11.93 -8.29 24.25
N ALA A 121 -13.20 -7.91 24.34
CA ALA A 121 -13.61 -6.54 24.63
C ALA A 121 -13.13 -6.12 26.01
N GLN A 122 -13.21 -7.00 27.01
CA GLN A 122 -12.68 -6.69 28.34
C GLN A 122 -11.17 -6.44 28.33
N LYS A 123 -10.40 -7.13 27.48
CA LYS A 123 -8.95 -6.95 27.38
C LYS A 123 -8.56 -5.72 26.55
N TYR A 124 -9.28 -5.42 25.47
CA TYR A 124 -8.92 -4.38 24.49
C TYR A 124 -9.84 -3.15 24.54
N HIS A 125 -10.65 -2.99 25.58
CA HIS A 125 -11.44 -1.78 25.78
C HIS A 125 -10.52 -0.56 26.01
N PRO A 126 -10.86 0.63 25.49
CA PRO A 126 -10.11 1.87 25.76
C PRO A 126 -9.91 2.13 27.25
N ASP A 127 -10.94 1.90 28.06
CA ASP A 127 -10.88 2.08 29.53
C ASP A 127 -9.87 1.12 30.21
N ASN A 128 -9.53 0.01 29.58
CA ASN A 128 -8.58 -0.99 30.09
C ASN A 128 -7.20 -0.91 29.41
N GLY A 129 -6.94 0.17 28.66
CA GLY A 129 -5.66 0.40 27.99
C GLY A 129 -5.55 -0.16 26.57
N GLY A 130 -6.67 -0.61 25.99
CA GLY A 130 -6.74 -0.92 24.56
C GLY A 130 -6.82 0.33 23.68
N LEU A 131 -6.56 0.17 22.39
CA LEU A 131 -6.69 1.26 21.42
C LEU A 131 -8.12 1.31 20.86
N ASP A 132 -8.62 2.52 20.56
CA ASP A 132 -9.92 2.70 19.88
C ASP A 132 -9.99 1.90 18.57
N GLU A 133 -8.88 1.84 17.82
CA GLU A 133 -8.77 1.06 16.60
C GLU A 133 -8.94 -0.45 16.84
N GLN A 134 -8.38 -0.99 17.94
CA GLN A 134 -8.56 -2.40 18.31
C GLN A 134 -10.02 -2.71 18.63
N MET A 135 -10.71 -1.81 19.34
CA MET A 135 -12.13 -1.99 19.65
C MET A 135 -13.01 -1.88 18.39
N GLN A 136 -12.69 -0.98 17.47
CA GLN A 136 -13.38 -0.87 16.19
C GLN A 136 -13.21 -2.15 15.35
N ASN A 137 -12.00 -2.67 15.26
CA ASN A 137 -11.71 -3.90 14.55
C ASN A 137 -12.36 -5.10 15.25
N LEU A 138 -12.35 -5.17 16.58
CA LEU A 138 -13.04 -6.21 17.34
C LEU A 138 -14.55 -6.23 17.09
N ASN A 139 -15.18 -5.06 16.94
CA ASN A 139 -16.59 -4.97 16.54
C ASN A 139 -16.84 -5.53 15.13
N ARG A 140 -15.90 -5.33 14.19
CA ARG A 140 -15.98 -5.94 12.85
C ARG A 140 -15.85 -7.46 12.92
N LEU A 141 -14.89 -7.95 13.70
CA LEU A 141 -14.65 -9.38 13.91
C LEU A 141 -15.90 -10.06 14.49
N ARG A 142 -16.54 -9.43 15.49
CA ARG A 142 -17.84 -9.87 16.03
C ARG A 142 -18.91 -9.98 14.95
N ASN A 143 -19.04 -8.96 14.11
CA ASN A 143 -20.05 -8.97 13.05
C ASN A 143 -19.80 -10.10 12.04
N GLN A 144 -18.53 -10.36 11.70
CA GLN A 144 -18.16 -11.49 10.84
C GLN A 144 -18.53 -12.85 11.47
N MET A 145 -18.19 -13.06 12.75
CA MET A 145 -18.58 -14.28 13.47
C MET A 145 -20.09 -14.49 13.46
N LEU A 146 -20.87 -13.46 13.82
CA LEU A 146 -22.34 -13.57 13.85
C LEU A 146 -22.95 -13.79 12.48
N SER A 147 -22.36 -13.23 11.42
CA SER A 147 -22.77 -13.52 10.05
C SER A 147 -22.55 -14.99 9.68
N ILE A 148 -21.42 -15.59 10.08
CA ILE A 148 -21.13 -17.01 9.81
C ILE A 148 -22.08 -17.92 10.61
N VAL A 149 -22.30 -17.63 11.89
CA VAL A 149 -23.26 -18.35 12.73
C VAL A 149 -24.65 -18.37 12.08
N LYS A 150 -25.11 -17.22 11.56
CA LYS A 150 -26.40 -17.10 10.86
C LYS A 150 -26.45 -17.91 9.57
N LEU A 151 -25.33 -17.98 8.82
CA LEU A 151 -25.23 -18.78 7.59
C LEU A 151 -25.22 -20.29 7.88
N ASN A 152 -24.66 -20.70 9.03
CA ASN A 152 -24.58 -22.10 9.46
C ASN A 152 -25.88 -22.64 10.11
N GLY A 153 -27.00 -21.93 9.94
CA GLY A 153 -28.31 -22.37 10.45
C GLY A 153 -28.61 -21.91 11.87
N GLY A 154 -27.77 -21.06 12.47
CA GLY A 154 -28.09 -20.27 13.66
C GLY A 154 -28.73 -21.09 14.79
N VAL A 155 -28.03 -22.10 15.30
CA VAL A 155 -28.50 -22.82 16.50
C VAL A 155 -28.16 -21.95 17.72
N GLY A 156 -28.90 -20.85 17.86
CA GLY A 156 -29.10 -20.15 19.11
C GLY A 156 -30.28 -20.80 19.83
N ILE A 157 -29.99 -21.74 20.73
CA ILE A 157 -30.93 -22.21 21.75
C ILE A 157 -30.39 -21.75 23.10
#